data_AF-A0A7R9HPU7-F1
#
_entry.id   AF-A0A7R9HPU7-F1
#
_cell.length_a   1.000
_cell.length_b   1.000
_cell.length_c   1.000
_cell.angle_alpha   90.00
_cell.angle_beta   90.00
_cell.angle_gamma   90.00
#
_symmetry.space_group_name_H-M   'P 1'
#
loop_
_entity.id
_entity.type
_entity.pdbx_description
1 polymer ?
#
loop_
_entity_poly.entity_id
_entity_poly.type
_entity_poly.pdbx_seq_one_letter_code
_entity_poly.pdbx_strand_id
1 'polypeptide(L)'
;MKEKGLQPARPWIERSFYLSCTGGVFEPYVPPEGDGKVSAMTKSGAKQKIEFVEKKSKSMMAVRKIRSFDEDFEPRDFVESAQEIYINAHNCLVSKNKLKIREYVTERAYPEIRHNIHDKTVHWKFIQSLEPPKMVHARCTNIITKENVFSQITVRFHTQQVLAIYDRFGRLMHGSEILAKDVLEYVVFEKHLSNQYGTWRLHEKIIPDWMPPPEPSLKTFRLAQINIQ
;
A
#
# COMPACT_ATOMS: atom_id res chain seq x y z
N MET A 1 -3.76 -6.71 -32.31
CA MET A 1 -2.53 -7.12 -33.03
C MET A 1 -2.44 -8.65 -32.97
N LYS A 2 -1.95 -9.34 -34.00
CA LYS A 2 -1.79 -10.81 -33.96
C LYS A 2 -0.54 -11.14 -33.15
N GLU A 3 -0.67 -11.63 -31.92
CA GLU A 3 0.50 -11.93 -31.07
C GLU A 3 1.26 -13.20 -31.51
N LYS A 4 0.64 -14.07 -32.32
CA LYS A 4 1.24 -15.31 -32.86
C LYS A 4 0.80 -15.63 -34.30
N GLY A 5 0.52 -14.62 -35.13
CA GLY A 5 -0.04 -14.84 -36.48
C GLY A 5 -1.50 -15.30 -36.53
N LEU A 6 -2.08 -15.64 -35.38
CA LEU A 6 -3.50 -15.95 -35.20
C LEU A 6 -4.30 -14.66 -35.00
N GLN A 7 -5.43 -14.56 -35.70
CA GLN A 7 -6.39 -13.49 -35.46
C GLN A 7 -7.06 -13.73 -34.10
N PRO A 8 -7.16 -12.71 -33.22
CA PRO A 8 -7.85 -12.88 -31.95
C PRO A 8 -9.29 -13.32 -32.22
N ALA A 9 -9.74 -14.35 -31.50
CA ALA A 9 -11.14 -14.75 -31.54
C ALA A 9 -12.02 -13.57 -31.13
N ARG A 10 -13.19 -13.43 -31.76
CA ARG A 10 -14.17 -12.45 -31.29
C ARG A 10 -14.52 -12.79 -29.84
N PRO A 11 -14.35 -11.85 -28.89
CA PRO A 11 -14.63 -12.15 -27.49
C PRO A 11 -16.14 -12.29 -27.29
N TRP A 12 -16.62 -13.53 -27.25
CA TRP A 12 -17.96 -13.85 -26.76
C TRP A 12 -17.85 -14.00 -25.24
N ILE A 13 -18.27 -12.97 -24.50
CA ILE A 13 -18.14 -12.93 -23.04
C ILE A 13 -19.44 -13.41 -22.41
N GLU A 14 -19.57 -14.72 -22.21
CA GLU A 14 -20.73 -15.30 -21.51
C GLU A 14 -20.67 -15.04 -20.00
N ARG A 15 -19.46 -15.01 -19.44
CA ARG A 15 -19.21 -14.78 -18.01
C ARG A 15 -18.32 -13.56 -17.83
N SER A 16 -18.84 -12.57 -17.12
CA SER A 16 -18.05 -11.39 -16.74
C SER A 16 -16.90 -11.78 -15.79
N PHE A 17 -15.80 -11.04 -15.87
CA PHE A 17 -14.72 -11.18 -14.92
C PHE A 17 -15.13 -10.59 -13.57
N TYR A 18 -14.90 -11.37 -12.51
CA TYR A 18 -15.04 -10.88 -11.15
C TYR A 18 -13.77 -10.14 -10.74
N LEU A 19 -13.93 -8.90 -10.27
CA LEU A 19 -12.85 -8.06 -9.75
C LEU A 19 -13.01 -7.97 -8.23
N SER A 20 -12.01 -8.46 -7.51
CA SER A 20 -11.96 -8.43 -6.04
C SER A 20 -11.21 -7.22 -5.49
N CYS A 21 -10.44 -6.51 -6.32
CA CYS A 21 -9.78 -5.26 -5.97
C CYS A 21 -9.79 -4.28 -7.15
N THR A 22 -9.47 -3.03 -6.87
CA THR A 22 -9.36 -1.98 -7.87
C THR A 22 -8.00 -2.03 -8.59
N GLY A 23 -7.91 -1.33 -9.72
CA GLY A 23 -6.67 -1.25 -10.48
C GLY A 23 -5.60 -0.35 -9.85
N GLY A 24 -5.95 0.50 -8.87
CA GLY A 24 -5.04 1.46 -8.24
C GLY A 24 -5.73 2.35 -7.21
N VAL A 25 -4.95 3.24 -6.57
CA VAL A 25 -5.45 4.18 -5.57
C VAL A 25 -6.27 5.32 -6.20
N PHE A 26 -7.44 5.58 -5.65
CA PHE A 26 -8.26 6.73 -6.00
C PHE A 26 -7.84 7.95 -5.19
N GLU A 27 -7.64 9.09 -5.86
CA GLU A 27 -7.26 10.35 -5.22
C GLU A 27 -6.18 10.15 -4.15
N PRO A 28 -4.95 9.75 -4.53
CA PRO A 28 -3.93 9.39 -3.56
C PRO A 28 -3.70 10.51 -2.56
N TYR A 29 -3.57 10.13 -1.29
CA TYR A 29 -3.23 11.07 -0.25
C TYR A 29 -1.86 11.68 -0.55
N VAL A 30 -1.77 13.01 -0.49
CA VAL A 30 -0.51 13.75 -0.63
C VAL A 30 -0.10 14.21 0.77
N PRO A 31 0.91 13.56 1.38
CA PRO A 31 1.44 13.97 2.67
C PRO A 31 1.97 15.40 2.65
N PRO A 32 1.68 16.22 3.68
CA PRO A 32 2.24 17.56 3.77
C PRO A 32 3.76 17.47 3.93
N GLU A 33 4.48 18.38 3.26
CA GLU A 33 5.93 18.50 3.40
C GLU A 33 6.29 18.77 4.87
N GLY A 34 7.16 17.94 5.43
CA GLY A 34 7.60 18.09 6.83
C GLY A 34 6.81 17.24 7.85
N ASP A 35 5.99 16.27 7.45
CA ASP A 35 5.26 15.38 8.37
C ASP A 35 6.14 14.43 9.23
N GLY A 36 7.46 14.63 9.21
CA GLY A 36 8.46 14.01 10.09
C GLY A 36 9.50 14.98 10.67
N LYS A 37 9.39 16.29 10.40
CA LYS A 37 10.25 17.33 10.99
C LYS A 37 9.35 18.45 11.51
N VAL A 38 9.38 18.67 12.82
CA VAL A 38 8.67 19.79 13.45
C VAL A 38 9.14 21.11 12.80
N SER A 39 8.19 21.97 12.41
CA SER A 39 8.31 23.37 11.90
C SER A 39 8.48 23.51 10.37
N ALA A 40 7.92 24.51 9.66
CA ALA A 40 7.31 25.78 10.04
C ALA A 40 6.23 26.20 9.01
N MET A 41 5.24 26.95 9.49
CA MET A 41 4.07 27.40 8.73
C MET A 41 4.48 28.37 7.60
N THR A 42 4.64 27.86 6.38
CA THR A 42 4.89 28.66 5.17
C THR A 42 3.56 29.06 4.51
N LYS A 43 3.53 30.13 3.70
CA LYS A 43 2.31 30.59 2.96
C LYS A 43 1.70 29.51 2.05
N SER A 44 2.48 28.53 1.61
CA SER A 44 2.02 27.30 0.94
C SER A 44 1.10 26.44 1.84
N GLY A 45 1.30 26.47 3.16
CA GLY A 45 0.50 25.74 4.13
C GLY A 45 -0.95 26.21 4.25
N ALA A 46 -1.28 27.47 3.90
CA ALA A 46 -2.67 27.96 3.92
C ALA A 46 -3.51 27.37 2.78
N LYS A 47 -2.96 27.32 1.55
CA LYS A 47 -3.60 26.65 0.41
C LYS A 47 -3.77 25.15 0.68
N GLN A 48 -2.71 24.52 1.20
CA GLN A 48 -2.76 23.12 1.63
C GLN A 48 -3.85 22.91 2.69
N LYS A 49 -3.97 23.77 3.72
CA LYS A 49 -5.01 23.67 4.76
C LYS A 49 -6.43 23.72 4.19
N ILE A 50 -6.72 24.56 3.20
CA ILE A 50 -8.04 24.62 2.55
C ILE A 50 -8.35 23.32 1.80
N GLU A 51 -7.39 22.82 1.01
CA GLU A 51 -7.54 21.52 0.35
C GLU A 51 -7.68 20.37 1.34
N PHE A 52 -6.99 20.42 2.48
CA PHE A 52 -7.12 19.42 3.54
C PHE A 52 -8.54 19.39 4.12
N VAL A 53 -9.20 20.55 4.28
CA VAL A 53 -10.59 20.58 4.77
C VAL A 53 -11.53 19.92 3.77
N GLU A 54 -11.41 20.23 2.47
CA GLU A 54 -12.22 19.59 1.43
C GLU A 54 -11.96 18.07 1.36
N LYS A 55 -10.69 17.66 1.42
CA LYS A 55 -10.33 16.24 1.41
C LYS A 55 -10.86 15.53 2.65
N LYS A 56 -10.88 16.20 3.81
CA LYS A 56 -11.41 15.67 5.07
C LYS A 56 -12.93 15.53 5.06
N SER A 57 -13.66 16.46 4.44
CA SER A 57 -15.13 16.33 4.29
C SER A 57 -15.50 15.13 3.41
N LYS A 58 -14.79 14.93 2.30
CA LYS A 58 -14.93 13.74 1.45
C LYS A 58 -14.59 12.45 2.20
N SER A 59 -13.53 12.47 3.03
CA SER A 59 -13.17 11.32 3.87
C SER A 59 -14.26 10.99 4.91
N MET A 60 -14.88 12.01 5.51
CA MET A 60 -15.99 11.81 6.44
C MET A 60 -17.21 11.20 5.73
N MET A 61 -17.53 11.64 4.51
CA MET A 61 -18.58 11.03 3.69
C MET A 61 -18.26 9.57 3.32
N ALA A 62 -17.00 9.28 3.00
CA ALA A 62 -16.55 7.91 2.71
C ALA A 62 -16.73 7.00 3.93
N VAL A 63 -16.34 7.44 5.14
CA VAL A 63 -16.56 6.69 6.38
C VAL A 63 -18.05 6.44 6.64
N ARG A 64 -18.91 7.44 6.42
CA ARG A 64 -20.37 7.26 6.51
C ARG A 64 -20.89 6.22 5.51
N LYS A 65 -20.34 6.20 4.29
CA LYS A 65 -20.69 5.19 3.28
C LYS A 65 -20.18 3.80 3.67
N ILE A 66 -19.00 3.67 4.28
CA ILE A 66 -18.53 2.37 4.80
C ILE A 66 -19.50 1.87 5.87
N ARG A 67 -19.88 2.75 6.81
CA ARG A 67 -20.84 2.43 7.88
C ARG A 67 -22.23 2.02 7.39
N SER A 68 -22.65 2.43 6.19
CA SER A 68 -23.92 1.97 5.63
C SER A 68 -23.88 0.52 5.11
N PHE A 69 -22.68 -0.04 4.89
CA PHE A 69 -22.51 -1.46 4.54
C PHE A 69 -22.08 -2.30 5.74
N ASP A 70 -21.38 -1.69 6.69
CA ASP A 70 -20.75 -2.35 7.84
C ASP A 70 -21.01 -1.50 9.09
N GLU A 71 -22.10 -1.79 9.81
CA GLU A 71 -22.59 -0.96 10.92
C GLU A 71 -21.61 -0.90 12.10
N ASP A 72 -20.83 -1.97 12.30
CA ASP A 72 -19.83 -2.10 13.37
C ASP A 72 -18.50 -1.38 13.04
N PHE A 73 -18.41 -0.73 11.87
CA PHE A 73 -17.17 -0.10 11.44
C PHE A 73 -16.85 1.17 12.22
N GLU A 74 -15.85 1.06 13.11
CA GLU A 74 -15.26 2.19 13.82
C GLU A 74 -13.82 2.50 13.36
N PRO A 75 -13.50 3.75 12.99
CA PRO A 75 -12.17 4.11 12.51
C PRO A 75 -11.03 3.88 13.51
N ARG A 76 -11.33 3.87 14.82
CA ARG A 76 -10.32 3.66 15.87
C ARG A 76 -9.87 2.20 15.89
N ASP A 77 -10.84 1.29 15.92
CA ASP A 77 -10.61 -0.16 15.96
C ASP A 77 -10.02 -0.67 14.64
N PHE A 78 -10.42 -0.05 13.53
CA PHE A 78 -9.85 -0.34 12.22
C PHE A 78 -8.34 -0.08 12.17
N VAL A 79 -7.86 0.97 12.84
CA VAL A 79 -6.46 1.38 12.77
C VAL A 79 -5.55 0.38 13.51
N GLU A 80 -6.03 -0.22 14.59
CA GLU A 80 -5.36 -1.34 15.27
C GLU A 80 -5.36 -2.59 14.39
N SER A 81 -6.52 -2.95 13.84
CA SER A 81 -6.66 -4.06 12.90
C SER A 81 -5.75 -3.91 11.67
N ALA A 82 -5.60 -2.69 11.16
CA ALA A 82 -4.73 -2.39 10.03
C ALA A 82 -3.24 -2.64 10.36
N GLN A 83 -2.81 -2.33 11.58
CA GLN A 83 -1.46 -2.64 12.04
C GLN A 83 -1.23 -4.16 12.10
N GLU A 84 -2.21 -4.91 12.60
CA GLU A 84 -2.15 -6.37 12.64
C GLU A 84 -2.08 -6.98 11.23
N ILE A 85 -2.93 -6.52 10.31
CA ILE A 85 -2.90 -6.94 8.90
C ILE A 85 -1.53 -6.64 8.29
N TYR A 86 -0.96 -5.46 8.56
CA TYR A 86 0.36 -5.08 8.08
C TYR A 86 1.46 -6.03 8.60
N ILE A 87 1.48 -6.32 9.91
CA ILE A 87 2.46 -7.22 10.52
C ILE A 87 2.29 -8.65 9.98
N ASN A 88 1.05 -9.15 9.92
CA ASN A 88 0.75 -10.49 9.41
C ASN A 88 1.12 -10.66 7.95
N ALA A 89 0.89 -9.64 7.11
CA ALA A 89 1.32 -9.65 5.72
C ALA A 89 2.84 -9.75 5.59
N HIS A 90 3.60 -8.98 6.36
CA HIS A 90 5.07 -9.04 6.35
C HIS A 90 5.62 -10.36 6.91
N ASN A 91 4.98 -10.94 7.92
CA ASN A 91 5.34 -12.28 8.41
C ASN A 91 5.06 -13.38 7.36
N CYS A 92 3.94 -13.28 6.64
CA CYS A 92 3.64 -14.18 5.52
C CYS A 92 4.63 -14.01 4.36
N LEU A 93 5.09 -12.78 4.15
CA LEU A 93 6.08 -12.41 3.16
C LEU A 93 7.44 -13.06 3.47
N VAL A 94 7.91 -12.94 4.71
CA VAL A 94 9.16 -13.56 5.20
C VAL A 94 9.12 -15.09 5.10
N SER A 95 8.01 -15.70 5.52
CA SER A 95 7.81 -17.16 5.43
C SER A 95 7.55 -17.68 4.01
N LYS A 96 7.40 -16.78 3.02
CA LYS A 96 7.09 -17.10 1.62
C LYS A 96 5.84 -17.97 1.43
N ASN A 97 4.86 -17.87 2.34
CA ASN A 97 3.63 -18.63 2.23
C ASN A 97 2.70 -18.03 1.16
N LYS A 98 2.64 -18.69 -0.01
CA LYS A 98 1.93 -18.19 -1.19
C LYS A 98 0.42 -18.10 -1.04
N LEU A 99 -0.17 -18.93 -0.18
CA LEU A 99 -1.63 -19.00 -0.03
C LEU A 99 -2.10 -17.97 0.98
N LYS A 100 -1.52 -17.96 2.19
CA LYS A 100 -1.92 -17.07 3.28
C LYS A 100 -1.75 -15.58 2.93
N ILE A 101 -0.70 -15.22 2.19
CA ILE A 101 -0.46 -13.82 1.83
C ILE A 101 -1.59 -13.21 0.99
N ARG A 102 -2.36 -14.02 0.25
CA ARG A 102 -3.51 -13.55 -0.57
C ARG A 102 -4.70 -13.09 0.28
N GLU A 103 -4.75 -13.51 1.53
CA GLU A 103 -5.79 -13.08 2.48
C GLU A 103 -5.53 -11.66 2.98
N TYR A 104 -4.25 -11.26 3.09
CA TYR A 104 -3.84 -9.96 3.63
C TYR A 104 -3.51 -8.92 2.55
N VAL A 105 -3.24 -9.34 1.31
CA VAL A 105 -2.80 -8.46 0.21
C VAL A 105 -3.75 -8.59 -0.98
N THR A 106 -4.06 -7.48 -1.64
CA THR A 106 -4.86 -7.47 -2.86
C THR A 106 -4.10 -8.05 -4.06
N GLU A 107 -4.85 -8.37 -5.11
CA GLU A 107 -4.34 -8.91 -6.36
C GLU A 107 -3.45 -7.91 -7.11
N ARG A 108 -3.60 -6.60 -6.83
CA ARG A 108 -2.71 -5.53 -7.33
C ARG A 108 -1.34 -5.56 -6.67
N ALA A 109 -1.27 -5.56 -5.33
CA ALA A 109 0.00 -5.50 -4.61
C ALA A 109 0.76 -6.84 -4.60
N TYR A 110 0.04 -7.97 -4.71
CA TYR A 110 0.65 -9.29 -4.70
C TYR A 110 1.81 -9.49 -5.71
N PRO A 111 1.67 -9.15 -7.01
CA PRO A 111 2.76 -9.30 -7.98
C PRO A 111 3.98 -8.44 -7.64
N GLU A 112 3.79 -7.20 -7.17
CA GLU A 112 4.90 -6.30 -6.80
C GLU A 112 5.71 -6.86 -5.63
N ILE A 113 5.02 -7.28 -4.57
CA ILE A 113 5.63 -7.92 -3.41
C ILE A 113 6.41 -9.16 -3.85
N ARG A 114 5.76 -10.03 -4.64
CA ARG A 114 6.36 -11.29 -5.08
C ARG A 114 7.59 -11.06 -5.96
N HIS A 115 7.55 -10.06 -6.85
CA HIS A 115 8.68 -9.71 -7.69
C HIS A 115 9.88 -9.26 -6.84
N ASN A 116 9.65 -8.43 -5.82
CA ASN A 116 10.70 -7.92 -4.95
C ASN A 116 11.41 -8.99 -4.11
N ILE A 117 10.72 -10.08 -3.76
CA ILE A 117 11.25 -11.17 -2.93
C ILE A 117 11.80 -12.33 -3.76
N HIS A 118 11.57 -12.31 -5.08
CA HIS A 118 12.01 -13.38 -5.96
C HIS A 118 13.52 -13.61 -5.79
N ASP A 119 13.90 -14.87 -5.52
CA ASP A 119 15.28 -15.30 -5.24
C ASP A 119 16.02 -14.57 -4.09
N LYS A 120 15.31 -13.93 -3.17
CA LYS A 120 15.89 -13.26 -2.00
C LYS A 120 15.38 -13.88 -0.70
N THR A 121 16.17 -13.82 0.36
CA THR A 121 15.70 -14.13 1.73
C THR A 121 15.61 -12.83 2.52
N VAL A 122 14.44 -12.58 3.10
CA VAL A 122 14.14 -11.34 3.82
C VAL A 122 13.97 -11.68 5.28
N HIS A 123 14.74 -11.01 6.13
CA HIS A 123 14.53 -10.99 7.57
C HIS A 123 13.94 -9.63 7.91
N TRP A 124 12.69 -9.65 8.35
CA TRP A 124 11.97 -8.46 8.78
C TRP A 124 11.41 -8.71 10.18
N LYS A 125 11.54 -7.70 11.06
CA LYS A 125 10.97 -7.74 12.41
C LYS A 125 10.34 -6.39 12.72
N PHE A 126 9.11 -6.44 13.22
CA PHE A 126 8.45 -5.30 13.83
C PHE A 126 8.94 -5.15 15.28
N ILE A 127 9.46 -3.98 15.64
CA ILE A 127 9.90 -3.72 17.02
C ILE A 127 8.76 -3.07 17.80
N GLN A 128 8.42 -1.84 17.43
CA GLN A 128 7.43 -1.04 18.14
C GLN A 128 6.84 0.05 17.25
N SER A 129 5.69 0.58 17.65
CA SER A 129 5.12 1.79 17.05
C SER A 129 5.60 3.01 17.84
N LEU A 130 6.22 3.98 17.17
CA LEU A 130 6.70 5.21 17.81
C LEU A 130 5.53 6.18 18.04
N GLU A 131 4.69 6.34 17.02
CA GLU A 131 3.38 6.96 17.16
C GLU A 131 2.28 5.92 16.93
N PRO A 132 1.11 6.09 17.55
CA PRO A 132 -0.04 5.27 17.18
C PRO A 132 -0.38 5.48 15.70
N PRO A 133 -0.77 4.44 14.98
CA PRO A 133 -1.19 4.60 13.60
C PRO A 133 -2.41 5.53 13.52
N LYS A 134 -2.53 6.26 12.41
CA LYS A 134 -3.59 7.27 12.24
C LYS A 134 -4.24 7.08 10.87
N MET A 135 -5.56 6.99 10.84
CA MET A 135 -6.31 7.07 9.58
C MET A 135 -6.25 8.51 9.06
N VAL A 136 -5.68 8.70 7.88
CA VAL A 136 -5.47 10.03 7.31
C VAL A 136 -6.46 10.32 6.19
N HIS A 137 -6.77 9.31 5.38
CA HIS A 137 -7.58 9.47 4.17
C HIS A 137 -8.52 8.29 3.99
N ALA A 138 -9.74 8.55 3.52
CA ALA A 138 -10.69 7.50 3.18
C ALA A 138 -11.42 7.89 1.90
N ARG A 139 -11.58 6.95 0.97
CA ARG A 139 -12.28 7.12 -0.29
C ARG A 139 -13.14 5.92 -0.59
N CYS A 140 -14.27 6.16 -1.24
CA CYS A 140 -15.15 5.10 -1.73
C CYS A 140 -15.54 5.42 -3.16
N THR A 141 -15.43 4.42 -4.04
CA THR A 141 -15.76 4.54 -5.46
C THR A 141 -16.57 3.34 -5.90
N ASN A 142 -17.28 3.49 -7.00
CA ASN A 142 -18.05 2.42 -7.61
C ASN A 142 -17.33 2.03 -8.91
N ILE A 143 -17.12 0.73 -9.16
CA ILE A 143 -16.48 0.22 -10.38
C ILE A 143 -17.48 -0.54 -11.22
N ILE A 144 -17.56 -0.22 -12.52
CA ILE A 144 -18.44 -0.85 -13.53
C ILE A 144 -19.93 -0.59 -13.26
N THR A 145 -20.47 -1.09 -12.14
CA THR A 145 -21.84 -0.88 -11.70
C THR A 145 -21.89 -0.03 -10.43
N LYS A 146 -23.03 0.62 -10.17
CA LYS A 146 -23.22 1.39 -8.93
C LYS A 146 -23.23 0.52 -7.68
N GLU A 147 -23.50 -0.77 -7.85
CA GLU A 147 -23.56 -1.76 -6.79
C GLU A 147 -22.20 -2.24 -6.35
N ASN A 148 -21.18 -2.25 -7.22
CA ASN A 148 -19.82 -2.68 -6.88
C ASN A 148 -19.02 -1.52 -6.27
N VAL A 149 -19.07 -1.40 -4.95
CA VAL A 149 -18.46 -0.32 -4.18
C VAL A 149 -17.17 -0.81 -3.53
N PHE A 150 -16.08 -0.11 -3.80
CA PHE A 150 -14.79 -0.35 -3.18
C PHE A 150 -14.44 0.82 -2.27
N SER A 151 -13.91 0.52 -1.09
CA SER A 151 -13.41 1.50 -0.15
C SER A 151 -11.91 1.37 0.00
N GLN A 152 -11.21 2.50 -0.05
CA GLN A 152 -9.79 2.61 0.22
C GLN A 152 -9.57 3.50 1.44
N ILE A 153 -8.75 3.04 2.38
CA ILE A 153 -8.35 3.79 3.56
C ILE A 153 -6.83 3.88 3.60
N THR A 154 -6.31 5.09 3.76
CA THR A 154 -4.89 5.34 3.95
C THR A 154 -4.59 5.55 5.42
N VAL A 155 -3.68 4.72 5.95
CA VAL A 155 -3.19 4.77 7.33
C VAL A 155 -1.74 5.22 7.32
N ARG A 156 -1.42 6.20 8.18
CA ARG A 156 -0.06 6.65 8.47
C ARG A 156 0.51 5.76 9.56
N PHE A 157 1.61 5.09 9.25
CA PHE A 157 2.43 4.32 10.19
C PHE A 157 3.71 5.09 10.48
N HIS A 158 4.05 5.21 11.77
CA HIS A 158 5.37 5.66 12.20
C HIS A 158 5.92 4.64 13.19
N THR A 159 6.74 3.73 12.66
CA THR A 159 7.11 2.49 13.32
C THR A 159 8.61 2.30 13.29
N GLN A 160 9.11 1.53 14.24
CA GLN A 160 10.51 1.13 14.27
C GLN A 160 10.61 -0.33 13.80
N GLN A 161 11.43 -0.55 12.77
CA GLN A 161 11.53 -1.84 12.08
C GLN A 161 12.98 -2.25 11.86
N VAL A 162 13.20 -3.55 11.74
CA VAL A 162 14.47 -4.14 11.31
C VAL A 162 14.25 -4.80 9.95
N LEU A 163 15.17 -4.54 9.02
CA LEU A 163 15.15 -5.15 7.70
C LEU A 163 16.57 -5.58 7.32
N ALA A 164 16.72 -6.85 6.96
CA ALA A 164 17.91 -7.40 6.31
C ALA A 164 17.49 -8.24 5.11
N ILE A 165 18.03 -7.91 3.94
CA ILE A 165 17.77 -8.61 2.69
C ILE A 165 19.04 -9.32 2.29
N TYR A 166 18.93 -10.61 2.00
CA TYR A 166 20.02 -11.45 1.52
C TYR A 166 19.74 -11.93 0.10
N ASP A 167 20.82 -12.09 -0.65
CA ASP A 167 20.83 -12.64 -2.00
C ASP A 167 20.50 -14.15 -1.99
N ARG A 168 20.31 -14.76 -3.15
CA ARG A 168 20.08 -16.20 -3.31
C ARG A 168 21.18 -17.08 -2.70
N PHE A 169 22.38 -16.52 -2.55
CA PHE A 169 23.55 -17.17 -1.97
C PHE A 169 23.75 -16.86 -0.48
N GLY A 170 22.78 -16.21 0.18
CA GLY A 170 22.87 -15.86 1.60
C GLY A 170 23.80 -14.68 1.93
N ARG A 171 24.23 -13.91 0.93
CA ARG A 171 25.06 -12.70 1.13
C ARG A 171 24.16 -11.50 1.44
N LEU A 172 24.53 -10.67 2.42
CA LEU A 172 23.80 -9.45 2.74
C LEU A 172 23.80 -8.48 1.54
N MET A 173 22.60 -8.08 1.10
CA MET A 173 22.39 -7.15 0.00
C MET A 173 22.11 -5.73 0.51
N HIS A 174 21.24 -5.64 1.52
CA HIS A 174 20.73 -4.37 2.02
C HIS A 174 20.25 -4.52 3.47
N GLY A 175 20.41 -3.44 4.25
CA GLY A 175 19.95 -3.38 5.64
C GLY A 175 20.86 -4.08 6.64
N SER A 176 20.34 -4.32 7.84
CA SER A 176 21.04 -4.94 8.96
C SER A 176 20.02 -5.63 9.86
N GLU A 177 20.36 -6.79 10.44
CA GLU A 177 19.47 -7.53 11.34
C GLU A 177 19.44 -6.93 12.76
N ILE A 178 20.40 -6.07 13.10
CA ILE A 178 20.56 -5.54 14.46
C ILE A 178 20.04 -4.11 14.53
N LEU A 179 20.24 -3.34 13.46
CA LEU A 179 19.93 -1.91 13.46
C LEU A 179 18.45 -1.67 13.20
N ALA A 180 17.78 -1.17 14.24
CA ALA A 180 16.41 -0.69 14.20
C ALA A 180 16.34 0.68 13.52
N LYS A 181 15.44 0.86 12.55
CA LYS A 181 15.24 2.12 11.85
C LYS A 181 13.82 2.62 12.00
N ASP A 182 13.70 3.93 12.04
CA ASP A 182 12.42 4.62 12.09
C ASP A 182 11.90 4.77 10.67
N VAL A 183 10.67 4.31 10.47
CA VAL A 183 10.05 4.17 9.16
C VAL A 183 8.69 4.86 9.21
N LEU A 184 8.52 5.87 8.35
CA LEU A 184 7.27 6.61 8.17
C LEU A 184 6.65 6.21 6.82
N GLU A 185 5.46 5.63 6.85
CA GLU A 185 4.81 5.07 5.66
C GLU A 185 3.32 5.43 5.63
N TYR A 186 2.80 5.58 4.41
CA TYR A 186 1.38 5.74 4.16
C TYR A 186 0.88 4.53 3.40
N VAL A 187 0.18 3.66 4.10
CA VAL A 187 -0.25 2.38 3.56
C VAL A 187 -1.73 2.45 3.25
N VAL A 188 -2.10 2.04 2.04
CA VAL A 188 -3.48 2.00 1.57
C VAL A 188 -4.02 0.59 1.72
N PHE A 189 -5.14 0.49 2.41
CA PHE A 189 -5.95 -0.71 2.53
C PHE A 189 -7.18 -0.58 1.65
N GLU A 190 -7.64 -1.69 1.09
CA GLU A 190 -8.86 -1.75 0.29
C GLU A 190 -9.78 -2.87 0.79
N LYS A 191 -11.08 -2.60 0.75
CA LYS A 191 -12.15 -3.59 0.96
C LYS A 191 -13.20 -3.43 -0.14
N HIS A 192 -13.64 -4.56 -0.68
CA HIS A 192 -14.84 -4.61 -1.54
C HIS A 192 -16.06 -4.64 -0.63
N LEU A 193 -16.75 -3.50 -0.47
CA LEU A 193 -17.84 -3.33 0.49
C LEU A 193 -19.09 -4.14 0.11
N SER A 194 -19.34 -4.28 -1.18
CA SER A 194 -20.52 -4.98 -1.69
C SER A 194 -20.45 -6.49 -1.52
N ASN A 195 -19.26 -7.02 -1.28
CA ASN A 195 -19.07 -8.43 -0.97
C ASN A 195 -19.24 -8.67 0.54
N GLN A 196 -20.15 -9.57 0.90
CA GLN A 196 -20.39 -9.98 2.29
C GLN A 196 -19.13 -10.53 2.97
N TYR A 197 -18.26 -11.21 2.22
CA TYR A 197 -17.00 -11.76 2.72
C TYR A 197 -15.80 -10.84 2.47
N GLY A 198 -16.05 -9.55 2.17
CA GLY A 198 -15.01 -8.58 1.92
C GLY A 198 -14.18 -8.32 3.18
N THR A 199 -12.89 -8.63 3.11
CA THR A 199 -11.91 -8.28 4.16
C THR A 199 -11.08 -7.08 3.75
N TRP A 200 -10.53 -6.39 4.75
CA TRP A 200 -9.55 -5.33 4.52
C TRP A 200 -8.19 -5.94 4.15
N ARG A 201 -7.64 -5.51 3.02
CA ARG A 201 -6.37 -6.03 2.48
C ARG A 201 -5.45 -4.89 2.09
N LEU A 202 -4.14 -5.11 2.20
CA LEU A 202 -3.10 -4.19 1.72
C LEU A 202 -3.20 -4.03 0.20
N HIS A 203 -3.34 -2.79 -0.25
CA HIS A 203 -3.51 -2.47 -1.66
C HIS A 203 -2.30 -1.81 -2.28
N GLU A 204 -1.74 -0.78 -1.63
CA GLU A 204 -0.64 -0.01 -2.17
C GLU A 204 0.07 0.77 -1.06
N LYS A 205 1.30 1.22 -1.33
CA LYS A 205 2.07 2.09 -0.45
C LYS A 205 2.31 3.42 -1.15
N ILE A 206 1.90 4.52 -0.51
CA ILE A 206 2.16 5.87 -1.00
C ILE A 206 3.55 6.31 -0.53
N ILE A 207 4.40 6.66 -1.49
CA ILE A 207 5.74 7.20 -1.25
C ILE A 207 5.69 8.71 -1.56
N PRO A 208 5.85 9.59 -0.57
CA PRO A 208 5.88 11.02 -0.83
C PRO A 208 7.18 11.44 -1.53
N ASP A 209 7.09 12.40 -2.45
CA ASP A 209 8.23 12.88 -3.23
C ASP A 209 9.33 13.54 -2.37
N TRP A 210 8.93 14.14 -1.24
CA TRP A 210 9.84 14.80 -0.31
C TRP A 210 10.53 13.83 0.66
N MET A 211 10.20 12.54 0.62
CA MET A 211 10.84 11.54 1.49
C MET A 211 12.33 11.45 1.15
N PRO A 212 13.23 11.36 2.15
CA PRO A 212 14.64 11.14 1.86
C PRO A 212 14.81 9.84 1.06
N PRO A 213 15.80 9.80 0.13
CA PRO A 213 16.04 8.60 -0.64
C PRO A 213 16.38 7.43 0.29
N PRO A 214 16.01 6.19 -0.11
CA PRO A 214 16.36 5.01 0.66
C PRO A 214 17.88 4.86 0.74
N GLU A 215 18.33 4.10 1.74
CA GLU A 215 19.76 3.84 1.89
C GLU A 215 20.34 3.16 0.65
N PRO A 216 21.56 3.53 0.25
CA PRO A 216 22.22 2.92 -0.89
C PRO A 216 22.49 1.44 -0.64
N SER A 217 22.51 0.64 -1.70
CA SER A 217 22.97 -0.73 -1.63
C SER A 217 24.48 -0.79 -1.39
N LEU A 218 24.95 -1.87 -0.74
CA LEU A 218 26.38 -2.10 -0.53
C LEU A 218 27.15 -2.36 -1.84
N LYS A 219 26.46 -2.79 -2.91
CA LYS A 219 27.06 -3.09 -4.21
C LYS A 219 27.17 -1.83 -5.06
N THR A 220 28.28 -1.70 -5.80
CA THR A 220 28.43 -0.70 -6.86
C THR A 220 27.79 -1.18 -8.16
N PHE A 221 27.27 -0.25 -8.96
CA PHE A 221 26.68 -0.55 -10.27
C PHE A 221 27.36 0.29 -11.35
N ARG A 222 27.50 -0.28 -12.56
CA ARG A 222 27.95 0.43 -13.75
C ARG A 222 26.75 0.69 -14.63
N LEU A 223 26.47 1.95 -14.93
CA LEU A 223 25.50 2.32 -15.95
C LEU A 223 26.14 2.10 -17.32
N ALA A 224 25.57 1.21 -18.12
CA ALA A 224 25.96 1.07 -19.52
C ALA A 224 25.45 2.29 -20.28
N GLN A 225 26.35 3.04 -20.92
CA GLN A 225 25.94 4.09 -21.86
C GLN A 225 25.31 3.41 -23.07
N ILE A 226 24.02 3.66 -23.29
CA ILE A 226 23.34 3.23 -24.50
C ILE A 226 23.85 4.16 -25.60
N ASN A 227 24.70 3.64 -26.48
CA ASN A 227 25.04 4.33 -27.72
C ASN A 227 23.77 4.32 -28.58
N ILE A 228 23.02 5.43 -28.54
CA ILE A 228 21.94 5.67 -29.49
C ILE A 228 22.63 6.08 -30.78
N GLN A 229 22.77 5.13 -31.71
CA GLN A 229 23.10 5.38 -33.11
C GLN A 229 21.85 5.77 -33.88
#